data_AF-A0A099NUZ2-F1
#
_entry.id   AF-A0A099NUZ2-F1
#
_cell.length_a   1.000
_cell.length_b   1.000
_cell.length_c   1.000
_cell.angle_alpha   90.00
_cell.angle_beta   90.00
_cell.angle_gamma   90.00
#
_symmetry.space_group_name_H-M   'P 1'
#
loop_
_entity.id
_entity.type
_entity.pdbx_description
1 polymer ?
#
loop_
_entity_poly.entity_id
_entity_poly.type
_entity_poly.pdbx_seq_one_letter_code
_entity_poly.pdbx_strand_id
1 'polypeptide(L)'
;MNKPVHMEPTHIDHLEKPPAVRNSKEMHFESLDDFERYIMDESWDNEFDNLNIHVKYLPPFIVNQTRGNEDKIKPQMNSLNKKFRRHLQHHVKRHLLPDITKMSGIDYNFTKDGEESVSNQYGTSSVHRWHFKDNSNHGFDETEYQNREHWKVEVDVESNSNNPWIDVTYRAVSDSGNMPKDDVLMNIV
;
A
#
# COMPACT_ATOMS: atom_id res chain seq x y z
N MET A 1 24.46 -20.58 4.02
CA MET A 1 23.38 -19.57 4.12
C MET A 1 22.10 -20.27 3.69
N ASN A 2 21.25 -20.66 4.64
CA ASN A 2 19.91 -21.14 4.31
C ASN A 2 19.12 -19.93 3.82
N LYS A 3 18.68 -19.97 2.56
CA LYS A 3 17.64 -19.04 2.10
C LYS A 3 16.42 -19.26 3.01
N PRO A 4 15.76 -18.22 3.52
CA PRO A 4 14.49 -18.41 4.20
C PRO A 4 13.56 -19.15 3.22
N VAL A 5 12.82 -20.13 3.75
CA VAL A 5 11.78 -20.81 2.99
C VAL A 5 10.79 -19.72 2.59
N HIS A 6 10.84 -19.27 1.33
CA HIS A 6 9.78 -18.46 0.75
C HIS A 6 8.54 -19.36 0.77
N MET A 7 7.70 -19.19 1.78
CA MET A 7 6.32 -19.65 1.67
C MET A 7 5.70 -18.77 0.60
N GLU A 8 5.23 -19.39 -0.48
CA GLU A 8 4.50 -18.66 -1.51
C GLU A 8 3.20 -18.13 -0.89
N PRO A 9 2.81 -16.88 -1.19
CA PRO A 9 1.52 -16.36 -0.75
C PRO A 9 0.40 -17.30 -1.17
N THR A 10 -0.54 -17.54 -0.26
CA THR A 10 -1.71 -18.37 -0.55
C THR A 10 -2.79 -17.47 -1.13
N HIS A 11 -3.32 -17.84 -2.29
CA HIS A 11 -4.44 -17.12 -2.88
C HIS A 11 -5.70 -17.36 -2.05
N ILE A 12 -6.43 -16.29 -1.73
CA ILE A 12 -7.66 -16.34 -0.94
C ILE A 12 -8.82 -16.40 -1.93
N ASP A 13 -9.34 -17.61 -2.15
CA ASP A 13 -10.46 -17.85 -3.06
C ASP A 13 -11.84 -17.61 -2.40
N HIS A 14 -11.89 -17.59 -1.07
CA HIS A 14 -13.13 -17.54 -0.29
C HIS A 14 -13.00 -16.63 0.94
N LEU A 15 -14.06 -15.90 1.28
CA LEU A 15 -14.09 -15.02 2.44
C LEU A 15 -14.60 -15.74 3.70
N GLU A 16 -13.71 -15.84 4.68
CA GLU A 16 -14.08 -16.22 6.04
C GLU A 16 -14.67 -15.03 6.81
N LYS A 17 -15.37 -15.33 7.93
CA LYS A 17 -15.84 -14.28 8.84
C LYS A 17 -14.64 -13.51 9.40
N PRO A 18 -14.73 -12.18 9.53
CA PRO A 18 -13.66 -11.40 10.11
C PRO A 18 -13.42 -11.80 11.57
N PRO A 19 -12.18 -11.67 12.09
CA PRO A 19 -11.89 -11.94 13.48
C PRO A 19 -12.70 -11.03 14.41
N ALA A 20 -13.12 -11.58 15.55
CA ALA A 20 -13.99 -10.87 16.51
C ALA A 20 -13.34 -9.63 17.14
N VAL A 21 -12.00 -9.60 17.19
CA VAL A 21 -11.21 -8.46 17.66
C VAL A 21 -10.30 -8.04 16.51
N ARG A 22 -10.50 -6.82 16.01
CA ARG A 22 -9.61 -6.19 15.05
C ARG A 22 -8.74 -5.19 15.77
N ASN A 23 -7.43 -5.27 15.58
CA ASN A 23 -6.52 -4.20 15.96
C ASN A 23 -6.26 -3.37 14.71
N SER A 24 -6.51 -2.07 14.76
CA SER A 24 -6.00 -1.18 13.71
C SER A 24 -4.49 -1.10 13.87
N LYS A 25 -3.76 -1.62 12.90
CA LYS A 25 -2.29 -1.72 12.98
C LYS A 25 -1.68 -0.63 12.13
N GLU A 26 -1.17 0.41 12.80
CA GLU A 26 -0.23 1.34 12.18
C GLU A 26 1.18 0.75 12.27
N MET A 27 1.81 0.52 11.12
CA MET A 27 3.18 -0.02 11.05
C MET A 27 4.05 0.77 10.09
N HIS A 28 5.34 0.84 10.38
CA HIS A 28 6.34 1.56 9.58
C HIS A 28 7.50 0.62 9.24
N PHE A 29 7.89 0.59 7.97
CA PHE A 29 8.94 -0.27 7.44
C PHE A 29 9.98 0.54 6.67
N GLU A 30 11.23 0.05 6.69
CA GLU A 30 12.35 0.62 5.94
C GLU A 30 12.73 -0.24 4.71
N SER A 31 12.10 -1.41 4.57
CA SER A 31 12.34 -2.37 3.50
C SER A 31 11.04 -2.83 2.86
N LEU A 32 11.05 -2.99 1.55
CA LEU A 32 9.93 -3.60 0.83
C LEU A 32 9.73 -5.06 1.24
N ASP A 33 10.80 -5.81 1.51
CA ASP A 33 10.71 -7.22 1.89
C ASP A 33 9.93 -7.40 3.21
N ASP A 34 10.17 -6.52 4.19
CA ASP A 34 9.48 -6.58 5.49
C ASP A 34 8.02 -6.14 5.35
N PHE A 35 7.76 -5.12 4.53
CA PHE A 35 6.42 -4.64 4.18
C PHE A 35 5.59 -5.74 3.47
N GLU A 36 6.16 -6.40 2.47
CA GLU A 36 5.52 -7.47 1.71
C GLU A 36 5.23 -8.69 2.59
N ARG A 37 6.20 -9.06 3.44
CA ARG A 37 6.01 -10.14 4.40
C ARG A 37 4.91 -9.82 5.40
N TYR A 38 4.84 -8.59 5.88
CA TYR A 38 3.79 -8.18 6.80
C TYR A 38 2.40 -8.29 6.15
N ILE A 39 2.24 -7.85 4.90
CA ILE A 39 0.97 -8.02 4.17
C ILE A 39 0.58 -9.50 4.08
N MET A 40 1.54 -10.37 3.77
CA MET A 40 1.30 -11.82 3.68
C MET A 40 0.86 -12.41 5.03
N ASP A 41 1.56 -12.06 6.12
CA ASP A 41 1.27 -12.55 7.46
C ASP A 41 -0.14 -12.09 7.92
N GLU A 42 -0.50 -10.82 7.70
CA GLU A 42 -1.83 -10.28 8.02
C GLU A 42 -2.95 -10.92 7.18
N SER A 43 -2.67 -11.21 5.92
CA SER A 43 -3.61 -11.93 5.05
C SER A 43 -3.88 -13.35 5.56
N TRP A 44 -2.85 -14.05 6.04
CA TRP A 44 -3.01 -15.39 6.63
C TRP A 44 -3.78 -15.38 7.94
N ASP A 45 -3.63 -14.33 8.74
CA ASP A 45 -4.41 -14.12 9.96
C ASP A 45 -5.82 -13.58 9.69
N ASN A 46 -6.21 -13.43 8.41
CA ASN A 46 -7.52 -12.93 7.98
C ASN A 46 -7.79 -11.47 8.43
N GLU A 47 -6.72 -10.69 8.66
CA GLU A 47 -6.70 -9.30 9.16
C GLU A 47 -6.31 -8.27 8.08
N PHE A 48 -6.66 -8.53 6.81
CA PHE A 48 -6.30 -7.67 5.67
C PHE A 48 -7.23 -6.46 5.45
N ASP A 49 -8.33 -6.33 6.19
CA ASP A 49 -9.38 -5.32 5.96
C ASP A 49 -9.30 -4.08 6.86
N ASN A 50 -8.25 -3.97 7.69
CA ASN A 50 -8.05 -2.86 8.63
C ASN A 50 -6.56 -2.56 8.88
N LEU A 51 -5.86 -2.12 7.84
CA LEU A 51 -4.41 -1.89 7.85
C LEU A 51 -4.08 -0.43 7.55
N ASN A 52 -3.05 0.12 8.20
CA ASN A 52 -2.45 1.40 7.84
C ASN A 52 -0.92 1.26 7.92
N ILE A 53 -0.30 0.89 6.82
CA ILE A 53 1.13 0.55 6.81
C ILE A 53 1.90 1.49 5.91
N HIS A 54 3.08 1.86 6.37
CA HIS A 54 3.96 2.81 5.72
C HIS A 54 5.30 2.14 5.40
N VAL A 55 5.83 2.36 4.20
CA VAL A 55 7.18 1.92 3.85
C VAL A 55 7.95 3.04 3.19
N LYS A 56 9.17 3.29 3.68
CA LYS A 56 10.11 4.22 3.09
C LYS A 56 11.28 3.47 2.50
N TYR A 57 11.50 3.58 1.19
CA TYR A 57 12.55 2.81 0.52
C TYR A 57 13.19 3.57 -0.65
N LEU A 58 14.35 3.08 -1.08
CA LEU A 58 15.02 3.55 -2.27
C LEU A 58 14.60 2.70 -3.49
N PRO A 59 14.08 3.29 -4.57
CA PRO A 59 13.59 2.50 -5.70
C PRO A 59 14.69 1.65 -6.35
N PRO A 60 14.36 0.43 -6.84
CA PRO A 60 15.35 -0.47 -7.42
C PRO A 60 16.14 0.14 -8.59
N PHE A 61 15.51 1.00 -9.40
CA PHE A 61 16.21 1.64 -10.52
C PHE A 61 17.28 2.66 -10.07
N ILE A 62 17.14 3.24 -8.87
CA ILE A 62 18.19 4.08 -8.27
C ILE A 62 19.29 3.19 -7.69
N VAL A 63 18.92 2.19 -6.88
CA VAL A 63 19.86 1.23 -6.28
C VAL A 63 20.75 0.58 -7.35
N ASN A 64 20.15 0.13 -8.45
CA ASN A 64 20.87 -0.48 -9.57
C ASN A 64 21.80 0.50 -10.28
N GLN A 65 21.38 1.77 -10.43
CA GLN A 65 22.18 2.80 -11.07
C GLN A 65 23.39 3.20 -10.22
N THR A 66 23.26 3.20 -8.89
CA THR A 66 24.33 3.59 -7.96
C THR A 66 25.13 2.41 -7.43
N ARG A 67 24.72 1.17 -7.74
CA ARG A 67 25.25 -0.08 -7.19
C ARG A 67 25.16 -0.13 -5.66
N GLY A 68 24.07 0.39 -5.11
CA GLY A 68 23.82 0.46 -3.67
C GLY A 68 24.68 1.48 -2.91
N ASN A 69 25.45 2.33 -3.59
CA ASN A 69 26.24 3.37 -2.94
C ASN A 69 25.48 4.71 -2.96
N GLU A 70 25.08 5.19 -1.79
CA GLU A 70 24.29 6.41 -1.65
C GLU A 70 25.04 7.69 -2.08
N ASP A 71 26.36 7.76 -1.91
CA ASP A 71 27.16 8.91 -2.34
C ASP A 71 27.14 9.14 -3.86
N LYS A 72 26.75 8.11 -4.63
CA LYS A 72 26.61 8.18 -6.09
C LYS A 72 25.23 8.62 -6.55
N ILE A 73 24.29 8.82 -5.62
CA ILE A 73 22.97 9.36 -5.93
C ILE A 73 23.15 10.81 -6.39
N LYS A 74 22.68 11.08 -7.62
CA LYS A 74 22.79 12.43 -8.17
C LYS A 74 21.68 13.31 -7.57
N PRO A 75 21.95 14.60 -7.28
CA PRO A 75 20.93 15.49 -6.72
C PRO A 75 19.64 15.56 -7.54
N GLN A 76 19.71 15.40 -8.86
CA GLN A 76 18.55 15.39 -9.75
C GLN A 76 17.74 14.07 -9.76
N MET A 77 18.05 13.09 -8.92
CA MET A 77 17.30 11.84 -8.79
C MET A 77 16.17 12.03 -7.78
N ASN A 78 15.20 12.88 -8.08
CA ASN A 78 14.11 13.21 -7.19
C ASN A 78 12.84 13.57 -7.98
N SER A 79 11.78 13.97 -7.27
CA SER A 79 10.47 14.28 -7.86
C SER A 79 10.49 15.38 -8.92
N LEU A 80 11.45 16.31 -8.92
CA LEU A 80 11.55 17.38 -9.92
C LEU A 80 11.90 16.83 -11.32
N ASN A 81 12.57 15.68 -11.37
CA ASN A 81 13.02 15.09 -12.63
C ASN A 81 11.93 14.24 -13.30
N LYS A 82 11.52 14.64 -14.51
CA LYS A 82 10.48 13.92 -15.30
C LYS A 82 10.84 12.45 -15.58
N LYS A 83 12.12 12.14 -15.84
CA LYS A 83 12.58 10.77 -16.09
C LYS A 83 12.48 9.92 -14.83
N PHE A 84 12.83 10.49 -13.68
CA PHE A 84 12.68 9.85 -12.38
C PHE A 84 11.21 9.51 -12.12
N ARG A 85 10.30 10.50 -12.23
CA ARG A 85 8.86 10.27 -12.04
C ARG A 85 8.29 9.18 -12.94
N ARG A 86 8.67 9.17 -14.23
CA ARG A 86 8.25 8.13 -15.17
C ARG A 86 8.74 6.74 -14.77
N HIS A 87 10.01 6.62 -14.36
CA HIS A 87 10.57 5.33 -13.93
C HIS A 87 9.93 4.85 -12.63
N LEU A 88 9.69 5.76 -11.69
CA LEU A 88 8.98 5.47 -10.46
C LEU A 88 7.56 4.99 -10.72
N GLN A 89 6.78 5.71 -11.53
CA GLN A 89 5.43 5.28 -11.90
C GLN A 89 5.42 3.92 -12.60
N HIS A 90 6.40 3.65 -13.46
CA HIS A 90 6.56 2.34 -14.09
C HIS A 90 6.85 1.25 -13.04
N HIS A 91 7.74 1.52 -12.09
CA HIS A 91 8.03 0.61 -10.99
C HIS A 91 6.78 0.32 -10.15
N VAL A 92 6.03 1.35 -9.76
CA VAL A 92 4.80 1.22 -8.97
C VAL A 92 3.79 0.31 -9.68
N LYS A 93 3.54 0.53 -10.97
CA LYS A 93 2.53 -0.22 -11.73
C LYS A 93 2.94 -1.65 -12.08
N ARG A 94 4.24 -1.94 -12.18
CA ARG A 94 4.76 -3.24 -12.66
C ARG A 94 5.28 -4.14 -11.55
N HIS A 95 5.55 -3.57 -10.38
CA HIS A 95 6.14 -4.27 -9.25
C HIS A 95 5.30 -3.98 -8.02
N LEU A 96 5.41 -2.80 -7.41
CA LEU A 96 4.78 -2.50 -6.11
C LEU A 96 3.30 -2.93 -6.01
N LEU A 97 2.44 -2.47 -6.93
CA LEU A 97 1.01 -2.81 -6.87
C LEU A 97 0.76 -4.31 -7.15
N PRO A 98 1.31 -4.92 -8.23
CA PRO A 98 1.25 -6.37 -8.40
C PRO A 98 1.80 -7.20 -7.23
N ASP A 99 2.88 -6.74 -6.60
CA ASP A 99 3.52 -7.43 -5.48
C ASP A 99 2.63 -7.35 -4.24
N ILE A 100 1.96 -6.21 -3.98
CA ILE A 100 0.92 -6.10 -2.94
C ILE A 100 -0.21 -7.11 -3.19
N THR A 101 -0.78 -7.15 -4.40
CA THR A 101 -1.83 -8.12 -4.81
C THR A 101 -1.36 -9.56 -4.60
N LYS A 102 -0.14 -9.87 -5.03
CA LYS A 102 0.41 -11.21 -4.92
C LYS A 102 0.63 -11.61 -3.46
N MET A 103 1.22 -10.74 -2.66
CA MET A 103 1.58 -11.03 -1.27
C MET A 103 0.35 -11.08 -0.36
N SER A 104 -0.69 -10.28 -0.65
CA SER A 104 -1.96 -10.38 0.08
C SER A 104 -2.76 -11.63 -0.27
N GLY A 105 -2.49 -12.24 -1.42
CA GLY A 105 -3.30 -13.34 -1.95
C GLY A 105 -4.67 -12.89 -2.45
N ILE A 106 -4.93 -11.59 -2.55
CA ILE A 106 -6.22 -10.99 -2.92
C ILE A 106 -6.08 -10.29 -4.27
N ASP A 107 -7.04 -10.50 -5.18
CA ASP A 107 -7.03 -9.96 -6.53
C ASP A 107 -7.45 -8.49 -6.59
N TYR A 108 -6.61 -7.62 -5.99
CA TYR A 108 -6.82 -6.18 -6.04
C TYR A 108 -6.77 -5.63 -7.46
N ASN A 109 -7.78 -4.85 -7.81
CA ASN A 109 -7.88 -4.15 -9.08
C ASN A 109 -7.56 -2.66 -8.92
N PHE A 110 -6.29 -2.35 -8.62
CA PHE A 110 -5.85 -0.98 -8.40
C PHE A 110 -6.05 -0.09 -9.63
N THR A 111 -6.83 0.96 -9.45
CA THR A 111 -7.01 2.04 -10.43
C THR A 111 -6.32 3.30 -9.93
N LYS A 112 -5.79 4.10 -10.85
CA LYS A 112 -5.23 5.40 -10.48
C LYS A 112 -6.37 6.38 -10.22
N ASP A 113 -6.46 6.90 -9.01
CA ASP A 113 -7.49 7.85 -8.60
C ASP A 113 -7.04 9.30 -8.81
N GLY A 114 -5.76 9.58 -8.56
CA GLY A 114 -5.24 10.94 -8.57
C GLY A 114 -3.73 11.03 -8.76
N GLU A 115 -3.30 12.23 -9.11
CA GLU A 115 -1.89 12.64 -9.09
C GLU A 115 -1.83 14.11 -8.73
N GLU A 116 -1.03 14.45 -7.73
CA GLU A 116 -0.87 15.82 -7.26
C GLU A 116 0.60 16.19 -7.11
N SER A 117 0.85 17.49 -7.16
CA SER A 117 2.16 18.08 -6.88
C SER A 117 1.97 19.25 -5.95
N VAL A 118 2.42 19.10 -4.72
CA VAL A 118 2.24 20.08 -3.66
C VAL A 118 3.58 20.73 -3.37
N SER A 119 3.69 22.03 -3.64
CA SER A 119 4.84 22.82 -3.22
C SER A 119 4.61 23.34 -1.80
N ASN A 120 5.68 23.45 -1.01
CA ASN A 120 5.58 24.09 0.29
C ASN A 120 5.26 25.59 0.14
N GLN A 121 4.85 26.22 1.24
CA GLN A 121 4.47 27.65 1.26
C GLN A 121 5.56 28.61 0.77
N TYR A 122 6.82 28.19 0.80
CA TYR A 122 7.98 29.01 0.39
C TYR A 122 8.49 28.68 -1.02
N GLY A 123 7.88 27.70 -1.71
CA GLY A 123 8.34 27.20 -3.02
C GLY A 123 9.72 26.51 -3.01
N THR A 124 10.29 26.20 -1.84
CA THR A 124 11.65 25.66 -1.72
C THR A 124 11.72 24.14 -1.81
N SER A 125 10.60 23.46 -1.53
CA SER A 125 10.48 22.02 -1.71
C SER A 125 9.11 21.68 -2.26
N SER A 126 9.02 20.55 -2.96
CA SER A 126 7.77 20.02 -3.46
C SER A 126 7.70 18.52 -3.29
N VAL A 127 6.47 18.04 -3.20
CA VAL A 127 6.10 16.65 -3.08
C VAL A 127 5.27 16.31 -4.31
N HIS A 128 5.52 15.15 -4.88
CA HIS A 128 4.73 14.58 -5.96
C HIS A 128 4.11 13.28 -5.48
N ARG A 129 2.79 13.16 -5.58
CA ARG A 129 2.03 12.06 -5.02
C ARG A 129 1.14 11.41 -6.07
N TRP A 130 1.11 10.09 -6.07
CA TRP A 130 0.16 9.29 -6.84
C TRP A 130 -0.77 8.56 -5.89
N HIS A 131 -2.06 8.60 -6.21
CA HIS A 131 -3.10 7.92 -5.46
C HIS A 131 -3.65 6.77 -6.29
N PHE A 132 -3.66 5.58 -5.72
CA PHE A 132 -4.27 4.38 -6.28
C PHE A 132 -5.33 3.87 -5.31
N LYS A 133 -6.42 3.33 -5.86
CA LYS A 133 -7.48 2.74 -5.06
C LYS A 133 -8.03 1.48 -5.70
N ASP A 134 -8.50 0.57 -4.86
CA ASP A 134 -9.38 -0.52 -5.23
C ASP A 134 -10.63 -0.49 -4.36
N ASN A 135 -11.77 -0.32 -5.03
CA ASN A 135 -13.11 -0.32 -4.45
C ASN A 135 -13.97 -1.45 -5.06
N SER A 136 -13.36 -2.39 -5.78
CA SER A 136 -14.04 -3.53 -6.37
C SER A 136 -14.34 -4.60 -5.30
N ASN A 137 -14.85 -5.75 -5.73
CA ASN A 137 -15.03 -6.91 -4.86
C ASN A 137 -13.75 -7.73 -4.70
N HIS A 138 -12.59 -7.19 -5.11
CA HIS A 138 -11.27 -7.79 -4.90
C HIS A 138 -11.09 -9.21 -5.45
N GLY A 139 -11.82 -9.54 -6.53
CA GLY A 139 -11.82 -10.85 -7.17
C GLY A 139 -12.84 -11.85 -6.61
N PHE A 140 -13.51 -11.52 -5.50
CA PHE A 140 -14.52 -12.39 -4.90
C PHE A 140 -15.86 -12.31 -5.64
N ASP A 141 -16.60 -13.42 -5.59
CA ASP A 141 -17.98 -13.45 -6.07
C ASP A 141 -18.87 -12.53 -5.20
N GLU A 142 -19.87 -11.91 -5.82
CA GLU A 142 -20.78 -10.97 -5.16
C GLU A 142 -21.49 -11.62 -3.95
N THR A 143 -21.83 -12.90 -4.02
CA THR A 143 -22.52 -13.59 -2.93
C THR A 143 -21.63 -13.82 -1.72
N GLU A 144 -20.32 -14.04 -1.92
CA GLU A 144 -19.34 -14.17 -0.84
C GLU A 144 -18.97 -12.80 -0.27
N TYR A 145 -18.81 -11.81 -1.15
CA TYR A 145 -18.46 -10.45 -0.76
C TYR A 145 -19.53 -9.84 0.15
N GLN A 146 -20.83 -10.11 -0.11
CA GLN A 146 -21.95 -9.70 0.74
C GLN A 146 -21.96 -10.34 2.14
N ASN A 147 -21.28 -11.47 2.33
CA ASN A 147 -21.21 -12.16 3.63
C ASN A 147 -20.13 -11.58 4.55
N ARG A 148 -19.30 -10.66 4.04
CA ARG A 148 -18.28 -9.92 4.79
C ARG A 148 -18.52 -8.43 4.67
N GLU A 149 -18.03 -7.68 5.64
CA GLU A 149 -17.99 -6.23 5.50
C GLU A 149 -17.04 -5.86 4.36
N HIS A 150 -17.56 -5.05 3.42
CA HIS A 150 -16.76 -4.55 2.32
C HIS A 150 -15.62 -3.67 2.86
N TRP A 151 -14.51 -3.64 2.14
CA TRP A 151 -13.41 -2.75 2.45
C TRP A 151 -12.93 -2.05 1.20
N LYS A 152 -12.13 -1.01 1.41
CA LYS A 152 -11.47 -0.25 0.35
C LYS A 152 -9.99 -0.29 0.60
N VAL A 153 -9.20 -0.36 -0.47
CA VAL A 153 -7.74 -0.29 -0.38
C VAL A 153 -7.25 0.95 -1.10
N GLU A 154 -6.43 1.74 -0.44
CA GLU A 154 -5.78 2.93 -0.95
C GLU A 154 -4.26 2.77 -0.86
N VAL A 155 -3.55 3.15 -1.93
CA VAL A 155 -2.09 3.18 -1.96
C VAL A 155 -1.63 4.55 -2.43
N ASP A 156 -0.99 5.28 -1.52
CA ASP A 156 -0.40 6.57 -1.77
C ASP A 156 1.11 6.40 -1.94
N VAL A 157 1.63 6.87 -3.07
CA VAL A 157 3.07 6.85 -3.37
C VAL A 157 3.57 8.27 -3.46
N GLU A 158 4.52 8.62 -2.60
CA GLU A 158 5.04 9.97 -2.45
C GLU A 158 6.53 10.05 -2.76
N SER A 159 6.93 11.08 -3.51
CA SER A 159 8.33 11.44 -3.74
C SER A 159 8.53 12.93 -3.53
N ASN A 160 9.58 13.29 -2.79
CA ASN A 160 9.94 14.68 -2.53
C ASN A 160 11.01 15.22 -3.49
N SER A 161 11.20 16.54 -3.48
CA SER A 161 12.16 17.26 -4.32
C SER A 161 13.60 17.22 -3.81
N ASN A 162 13.84 16.69 -2.61
CA ASN A 162 15.10 16.83 -1.88
C ASN A 162 15.96 15.56 -1.95
N ASN A 163 15.33 14.39 -2.09
CA ASN A 163 16.00 13.10 -2.05
C ASN A 163 15.27 12.06 -2.94
N PRO A 164 15.91 10.91 -3.25
CA PRO A 164 15.32 9.87 -4.09
C PRO A 164 14.39 8.90 -3.35
N TRP A 165 14.24 9.06 -2.02
CA TRP A 165 13.45 8.14 -1.21
C TRP A 165 11.97 8.29 -1.53
N ILE A 166 11.27 7.17 -1.49
CA ILE A 166 9.85 7.08 -1.74
C ILE A 166 9.17 6.66 -0.47
N ASP A 167 8.14 7.40 -0.10
CA ASP A 167 7.26 7.08 1.01
C ASP A 167 5.98 6.47 0.42
N VAL A 168 5.64 5.25 0.81
CA VAL A 168 4.42 4.56 0.40
C VAL A 168 3.55 4.36 1.62
N THR A 169 2.27 4.66 1.47
CA THR A 169 1.24 4.39 2.48
C THR A 169 0.19 3.48 1.86
N TYR A 170 0.02 2.28 2.42
CA TYR A 170 -1.04 1.35 2.08
C TYR A 170 -2.08 1.37 3.19
N ARG A 171 -3.34 1.57 2.83
CA ARG A 171 -4.48 1.64 3.76
C ARG A 171 -5.56 0.69 3.29
N ALA A 172 -5.95 -0.25 4.14
CA ALA A 172 -7.15 -1.06 3.97
C ALA A 172 -8.16 -0.66 5.04
N VAL A 173 -9.35 -0.23 4.63
CA VAL A 173 -10.37 0.29 5.55
C VAL A 173 -11.70 -0.41 5.26
N SER A 174 -12.15 -1.22 6.21
CA SER A 174 -13.49 -1.77 6.22
C SER A 174 -14.55 -0.68 6.42
N ASP A 175 -15.68 -0.82 5.74
CA ASP A 175 -16.79 0.15 5.79
C ASP A 175 -17.39 0.27 7.20
N SER A 176 -17.20 -0.71 8.09
CA SER A 176 -17.60 -0.63 9.51
C SER A 176 -16.75 0.35 10.33
N GLY A 177 -15.52 0.64 9.91
CA GLY A 177 -14.66 1.66 10.52
C GLY A 177 -15.12 3.10 10.24
N ASN A 178 -16.06 3.27 9.30
CA ASN A 178 -16.64 4.56 8.91
C ASN A 178 -18.04 4.81 9.48
N MET A 179 -18.58 3.90 10.30
CA MET A 179 -19.84 4.19 11.00
C MET A 179 -19.60 5.14 12.17
N PRO A 180 -20.28 6.31 12.25
CA PRO A 180 -20.33 7.07 13.49
C PRO A 180 -20.89 6.16 14.59
N LYS A 181 -20.24 6.16 15.76
CA LYS A 181 -20.56 5.29 16.90
C LYS A 181 -21.92 5.54 17.55
N ASP A 182 -22.82 6.32 16.93
CA ASP A 182 -23.97 6.93 17.59
C ASP A 182 -25.34 6.30 17.28
N ASP A 183 -25.44 5.19 16.53
CA ASP A 183 -26.74 4.58 16.21
C ASP A 183 -26.98 3.19 16.85
N VAL A 184 -26.38 2.92 18.01
CA VAL A 184 -26.79 1.79 18.89
C VAL A 184 -27.47 2.31 20.16
N LEU A 185 -28.47 3.18 20.00
CA LEU A 185 -29.47 3.44 21.04
C LEU A 185 -30.84 3.74 20.45
N MET A 186 -31.43 2.81 19.68
CA MET A 186 -32.89 2.72 19.60
C MET A 186 -33.35 1.27 19.44
N ASN A 187 -33.50 0.59 20.57
CA ASN A 187 -34.65 -0.25 20.87
C ASN A 187 -34.70 -0.49 22.37
N ILE A 188 -35.69 0.11 23.04
CA ILE A 188 -36.52 -0.44 24.14
C ILE A 188 -37.53 0.68 24.45
N VAL A 189 -38.77 0.54 23.94
CA VAL A 189 -40.03 0.50 24.72
C VAL A 189 -41.01 -0.35 23.93
#